data_AF-A0A5C3K9N0-F1
#
_entry.id   AF-A0A5C3K9N0-F1
#
_cell.length_a   1.000
_cell.length_b   1.000
_cell.length_c   1.000
_cell.angle_alpha   90.00
_cell.angle_beta   90.00
_cell.angle_gamma   90.00
#
_symmetry.space_group_name_H-M   'P 1'
#
loop_
_entity.id
_entity.type
_entity.pdbx_description
1 polymer ?
#
loop_
_entity_poly.entity_id
_entity_poly.type
_entity_poly.pdbx_seq_one_letter_code
_entity_poly.pdbx_strand_id
1 'polypeptide(L)'
;VARDFERMHFESTGTKVKIPHSTVAARAAGRKSRKEAALAQEWLRPEETEIVIKHVIQSANQGFPLTHRRLKEHIDRILGARLGDTFPEGGVGKKYTQRFVERNSDQL
;
A
#
# COMPACT_ATOMS: atom_id res chain seq x y z
N VAL A 1 -13.22 -27.72 -0.77
CA VAL A 1 -12.53 -26.51 -0.24
C VAL A 1 -12.36 -25.42 -1.29
N ALA A 2 -11.49 -25.54 -2.31
CA ALA A 2 -11.28 -24.44 -3.28
C ALA A 2 -12.56 -24.04 -4.05
N ARG A 3 -13.32 -25.03 -4.57
CA ARG A 3 -14.62 -24.81 -5.22
C ARG A 3 -15.68 -24.18 -4.30
N ASP A 4 -15.60 -24.44 -2.99
CA ASP A 4 -16.53 -23.85 -2.02
C ASP A 4 -16.24 -22.35 -1.86
N PHE A 5 -14.96 -21.96 -1.82
CA PHE A 5 -14.57 -20.54 -1.82
C PHE A 5 -14.93 -19.83 -3.13
N GLU A 6 -14.78 -20.49 -4.29
CA GLU A 6 -15.23 -19.94 -5.57
C GLU A 6 -16.74 -19.68 -5.59
N ARG A 7 -17.53 -20.61 -5.04
CA ARG A 7 -18.99 -20.47 -4.91
C ARG A 7 -19.36 -19.32 -3.97
N MET A 8 -18.79 -19.27 -2.77
CA MET A 8 -19.03 -18.18 -1.81
C MET A 8 -18.68 -16.80 -2.41
N HIS A 9 -17.56 -16.69 -3.13
CA HIS A 9 -17.18 -15.45 -3.80
C HIS A 9 -18.22 -15.05 -4.85
N PHE A 10 -18.68 -16.00 -5.67
CA PHE A 10 -19.71 -15.75 -6.69
C PHE A 10 -21.04 -15.31 -6.07
N GLU A 11 -21.48 -15.95 -4.99
CA GLU A 11 -22.71 -15.58 -4.28
C GLU A 11 -22.63 -14.15 -3.71
N SER A 12 -21.46 -13.71 -3.23
CA SER A 12 -21.29 -12.38 -2.64
C SER A 12 -21.08 -11.27 -3.66
N THR A 13 -20.35 -11.51 -4.75
CA THR A 13 -19.90 -10.45 -5.68
C THR A 13 -20.48 -10.59 -7.09
N GLY A 14 -21.20 -11.68 -7.38
CA GLY A 14 -21.69 -12.01 -8.72
C GLY A 14 -20.60 -12.38 -9.71
N THR A 15 -19.32 -12.42 -9.30
CA THR A 15 -18.17 -12.67 -10.18
C THR A 15 -17.56 -14.04 -9.93
N LYS A 16 -17.43 -14.83 -10.99
CA LYS A 16 -16.78 -16.14 -10.93
C LYS A 16 -15.27 -15.96 -11.00
N VAL A 17 -14.58 -16.50 -10.02
CA VAL A 17 -13.11 -16.55 -9.96
C VAL A 17 -12.66 -18.00 -9.94
N LYS A 18 -11.54 -18.29 -10.59
CA LYS A 18 -10.90 -19.60 -10.57
C LYS A 18 -9.74 -19.58 -9.58
N ILE A 19 -9.80 -20.41 -8.56
CA ILE A 19 -8.83 -20.51 -7.47
C ILE A 19 -8.16 -21.90 -7.55
N PRO A 20 -6.86 -21.97 -7.88
CA PRO A 20 -6.15 -23.25 -7.86
C PRO A 20 -6.14 -23.88 -6.47
N HIS A 21 -6.39 -25.18 -6.38
CA HIS A 21 -6.38 -25.92 -5.11
C HIS A 21 -5.05 -25.75 -4.34
N SER A 22 -3.93 -25.73 -5.07
CA SER A 22 -2.60 -25.49 -4.51
C SER A 22 -2.48 -24.12 -3.82
N THR A 23 -3.19 -23.10 -4.31
CA THR A 23 -3.20 -21.78 -3.67
C THR A 23 -3.88 -21.84 -2.32
N VAL A 24 -5.03 -22.50 -2.22
CA VAL A 24 -5.77 -22.66 -0.95
C VAL A 24 -4.95 -23.47 0.06
N ALA A 25 -4.35 -24.58 -0.38
CA ALA A 25 -3.49 -25.39 0.47
C ALA A 25 -2.27 -24.60 0.97
N ALA A 26 -1.60 -23.85 0.08
CA ALA A 26 -0.47 -23.00 0.47
C ALA A 26 -0.88 -21.90 1.46
N ARG A 27 -2.07 -21.31 1.30
CA ARG A 27 -2.61 -20.33 2.25
C ARG A 27 -2.91 -20.94 3.61
N ALA A 28 -3.52 -22.12 3.64
CA ALA A 28 -3.77 -22.86 4.88
C ALA A 28 -2.46 -23.22 5.59
N ALA A 29 -1.40 -23.51 4.84
CA ALA A 29 -0.05 -23.73 5.36
C ALA A 29 0.70 -22.45 5.78
N GLY A 30 0.06 -21.27 5.75
CA GLY A 30 0.62 -20.01 6.22
C GLY A 30 1.36 -19.17 5.17
N ARG A 31 1.25 -19.49 3.87
CA ARG A 31 1.85 -18.67 2.81
C ARG A 31 1.18 -17.30 2.76
N LYS A 32 1.99 -16.24 2.95
CA LYS A 32 1.53 -14.85 2.89
C LYS A 32 0.98 -14.47 1.52
N SER A 33 0.04 -13.52 1.51
CA SER A 33 -0.50 -12.97 0.27
C SER A 33 0.52 -12.08 -0.41
N ARG A 34 0.35 -11.85 -1.71
CA ARG A 34 1.12 -10.80 -2.40
C ARG A 34 0.93 -9.45 -1.72
N LYS A 35 -0.27 -9.16 -1.18
CA LYS A 35 -0.58 -7.94 -0.43
C LYS A 35 0.17 -7.89 0.90
N GLU A 36 0.11 -8.95 1.71
CA GLU A 36 0.84 -9.08 2.98
C GLU A 36 2.36 -9.02 2.79
N ALA A 37 2.89 -9.69 1.76
CA ALA A 37 4.30 -9.64 1.45
C ALA A 37 4.74 -8.25 0.99
N ALA A 38 3.89 -7.55 0.21
CA ALA A 38 4.15 -6.17 -0.21
C ALA A 38 4.12 -5.19 0.95
N LEU A 39 3.22 -5.37 1.93
CA LEU A 39 3.18 -4.54 3.16
C LEU A 39 4.50 -4.64 3.94
N ALA A 40 5.10 -5.83 4.00
CA ALA A 40 6.39 -6.02 4.66
C ALA A 40 7.57 -5.35 3.91
N GLN A 41 7.41 -5.07 2.61
CA GLN A 41 8.41 -4.43 1.77
C GLN A 41 8.16 -2.92 1.61
N GLU A 42 7.24 -2.38 2.39
CA GLU A 42 6.85 -0.99 2.29
C GLU A 42 7.92 -0.05 2.86
N TRP A 43 8.09 1.11 2.23
CA TRP A 43 9.02 2.14 2.70
C TRP A 43 8.58 2.75 4.04
N LEU A 44 7.32 3.20 4.12
CA LEU A 44 6.76 3.85 5.29
C LEU A 44 6.17 2.82 6.26
N ARG A 45 6.39 3.04 7.55
CA ARG A 45 5.67 2.33 8.60
C ARG A 45 4.22 2.81 8.67
N PRO A 46 3.29 2.06 9.28
CA PRO A 46 1.90 2.49 9.43
C PRO A 46 1.78 3.86 10.12
N GLU A 47 2.61 4.11 11.15
CA GLU A 47 2.60 5.38 11.90
C GLU A 47 3.08 6.55 11.03
N GLU A 48 4.13 6.33 10.23
CA GLU A 48 4.64 7.33 9.29
C GLU A 48 3.63 7.61 8.17
N THR A 49 2.95 6.56 7.69
CA THR A 49 1.91 6.66 6.67
C THR A 49 0.76 7.54 7.15
N GLU A 50 0.29 7.35 8.38
CA GLU A 50 -0.77 8.17 8.97
C GLU A 50 -0.39 9.65 9.06
N ILE A 51 0.86 9.95 9.45
CA ILE A 51 1.37 11.33 9.49
C ILE A 51 1.34 11.97 8.10
N VAL A 52 1.82 11.24 7.08
CA VAL A 52 1.83 11.74 5.69
C VAL A 52 0.40 11.98 5.19
N ILE A 53 -0.54 11.08 5.47
CA ILE A 53 -1.95 11.24 5.07
C ILE A 53 -2.57 12.47 5.73
N LYS A 54 -2.39 12.65 7.04
CA LYS A 54 -2.85 13.84 7.76
C LYS A 54 -2.29 15.12 7.16
N HIS A 55 -1.00 15.13 6.82
CA HIS A 55 -0.37 16.28 6.19
C HIS A 55 -0.95 16.59 4.80
N VAL A 56 -1.20 15.56 3.97
CA VAL A 56 -1.83 15.71 2.65
C VAL A 56 -3.24 16.30 2.80
N ILE A 57 -4.07 15.75 3.69
CA ILE A 57 -5.44 16.22 3.95
C ILE A 57 -5.43 17.67 4.46
N GLN A 58 -4.55 17.99 5.42
CA GLN A 58 -4.42 19.33 5.95
C GLN A 58 -4.03 20.34 4.86
N SER A 59 -3.07 19.99 4.01
CA SER A 59 -2.63 20.86 2.92
C SER A 59 -3.75 21.08 1.89
N ALA A 60 -4.51 20.03 1.56
CA ALA A 60 -5.68 20.12 0.69
C ALA A 60 -6.78 21.02 1.29
N ASN A 61 -7.08 20.86 2.59
CA ASN A 61 -8.06 21.67 3.31
C ASN A 61 -7.67 23.16 3.37
N GLN A 62 -6.38 23.47 3.35
CA GLN A 62 -5.86 24.83 3.26
C GLN A 62 -5.91 25.41 1.84
N GLY A 63 -6.39 24.65 0.85
CA GLY A 63 -6.45 25.05 -0.56
C GLY A 63 -5.16 24.81 -1.34
N PHE A 64 -4.19 24.09 -0.76
CA PHE A 64 -2.88 23.82 -1.36
C PHE A 64 -2.59 22.31 -1.41
N PRO A 65 -3.28 21.54 -2.27
CA PRO A 65 -3.03 20.12 -2.40
C PRO A 65 -1.57 19.85 -2.80
N LEU A 66 -0.95 18.84 -2.17
CA LEU A 66 0.44 18.50 -2.44
C LEU A 66 0.59 17.88 -3.83
N THR A 67 1.53 18.40 -4.62
CA THR A 67 1.94 17.75 -5.86
C THR A 67 2.73 16.47 -5.56
N HIS A 68 2.76 15.52 -6.49
CA HIS A 68 3.57 14.30 -6.36
C HIS A 68 5.04 14.57 -6.03
N ARG A 69 5.60 15.69 -6.51
CA ARG A 69 6.96 16.11 -6.17
C ARG A 69 7.10 16.50 -4.70
N ARG A 70 6.19 17.34 -4.18
CA ARG A 70 6.20 17.76 -2.76
C ARG A 70 5.95 16.59 -1.83
N LEU A 71 5.03 15.70 -2.19
CA LEU A 71 4.77 14.48 -1.44
C LEU A 71 6.02 13.60 -1.39
N LYS A 72 6.73 13.43 -2.51
CA LYS A 72 8.02 12.72 -2.55
C LYS A 72 9.04 13.34 -1.61
N GLU A 73 9.26 14.67 -1.71
CA GLU A 73 10.21 15.39 -0.86
C GLU A 73 9.91 15.19 0.63
N HIS A 74 8.63 15.22 1.02
CA HIS A 74 8.23 15.02 2.41
C HIS A 74 8.48 13.59 2.89
N ILE A 75 8.12 12.60 2.07
CA ILE A 75 8.36 11.18 2.37
C ILE A 75 9.86 10.88 2.45
N ASP A 76 10.66 11.39 1.51
CA ASP A 76 12.11 11.22 1.49
C ASP A 76 12.77 11.82 2.74
N ARG A 77 12.26 12.94 3.26
CA ARG A 77 12.76 13.53 4.52
C ARG A 77 12.47 12.64 5.72
N ILE A 78 11.27 12.08 5.82
CA ILE A 78 10.89 11.16 6.90
C ILE A 78 11.78 9.91 6.84
N LEU A 79 11.93 9.32 5.65
CA LEU A 79 12.73 8.13 5.45
C LEU A 79 14.22 8.40 5.68
N GLY A 80 14.75 9.50 5.17
CA GLY A 80 16.14 9.91 5.41
C GLY A 80 16.42 10.13 6.89
N ALA A 81 15.51 10.74 7.64
CA ALA A 81 15.66 10.92 9.09
C ALA A 81 15.67 9.57 9.85
N ARG A 82 14.89 8.58 9.40
CA ARG A 82 14.83 7.27 10.05
C ARG A 82 15.93 6.30 9.61
N LEU A 83 16.24 6.26 8.33
CA LEU A 83 17.13 5.28 7.70
C LEU A 83 18.56 5.80 7.55
N GLY A 84 18.76 7.13 7.59
CA GLY A 84 20.07 7.75 7.43
C GLY A 84 20.77 7.29 6.14
N ASP A 85 22.03 6.87 6.27
CA ASP A 85 22.88 6.44 5.17
C ASP A 85 22.39 5.18 4.43
N THR A 86 21.45 4.42 5.03
CA THR A 86 20.84 3.26 4.36
C THR A 86 19.74 3.67 3.38
N PHE A 87 19.30 4.93 3.42
CA PHE A 87 18.32 5.46 2.48
C PHE A 87 18.97 5.78 1.12
N PRO A 88 18.42 5.32 -0.01
CA PRO A 88 18.96 5.65 -1.31
C PRO A 88 18.98 7.16 -1.55
N GLU A 89 20.08 7.67 -2.11
CA GLU A 89 20.24 9.10 -2.44
C GLU A 89 19.17 9.60 -3.44
N GLY A 90 18.67 8.72 -4.31
CA GLY A 90 17.56 9.01 -5.23
C GLY A 90 16.18 9.13 -4.56
N GLY A 91 16.08 8.79 -3.28
CA GLY A 91 14.84 8.72 -2.52
C GLY A 91 13.93 7.59 -2.96
N VAL A 92 12.63 7.72 -2.66
CA VAL A 92 11.63 6.75 -3.11
C VAL A 92 11.48 6.75 -4.64
N GLY A 93 11.12 5.61 -5.20
CA GLY A 93 10.98 5.45 -6.65
C GLY A 93 9.94 6.38 -7.28
N LYS A 94 10.10 6.72 -8.56
CA LYS A 94 9.25 7.69 -9.28
C LYS A 94 7.75 7.43 -9.19
N LYS A 95 7.33 6.15 -9.21
CA LYS A 95 5.92 5.73 -9.13
C LYS A 95 5.41 5.54 -7.70
N TYR A 96 6.25 5.76 -6.69
CA TYR A 96 5.89 5.49 -5.30
C TYR A 96 4.76 6.40 -4.83
N THR A 97 4.83 7.70 -5.11
CA THR A 97 3.80 8.66 -4.69
C THR A 97 2.46 8.43 -5.37
N GLN A 98 2.45 7.99 -6.63
CA GLN A 98 1.22 7.55 -7.30
C GLN A 98 0.60 6.35 -6.59
N ARG A 99 1.39 5.28 -6.35
CA ARG A 99 0.93 4.08 -5.63
C ARG A 99 0.49 4.38 -4.20
N PHE A 100 1.14 5.35 -3.56
CA PHE A 100 0.78 5.82 -2.22
C PHE A 100 -0.63 6.42 -2.23
N VAL A 101 -0.94 7.28 -3.20
CA VAL A 101 -2.28 7.88 -3.33
C VAL A 101 -3.30 6.80 -3.68
N GLU A 102 -3.03 5.94 -4.66
CA GLU A 102 -3.93 4.85 -5.07
C GLU A 102 -4.27 3.90 -3.92
N ARG A 103 -3.32 3.61 -3.03
CA ARG A 103 -3.55 2.73 -1.89
C ARG A 103 -4.35 3.40 -0.77
N ASN A 104 -4.23 4.72 -0.63
CA ASN A 104 -4.89 5.50 0.41
C ASN A 104 -6.08 6.31 -0.14
N SER A 105 -6.62 5.93 -1.30
CA SER A 105 -7.71 6.64 -1.97
C SER A 105 -9.00 6.67 -1.16
N ASP A 106 -9.19 5.70 -0.27
CA ASP A 106 -10.37 5.69 0.61
C ASP A 106 -10.28 6.79 1.69
N GLN A 107 -9.08 7.35 1.93
CA GLN A 107 -8.80 8.37 2.93
C GLN A 107 -8.43 9.74 2.33
N LEU A 108 -8.09 9.80 1.04
CA LEU A 108 -7.62 10.98 0.31
C LEU A 108 -8.60 11.37 -0.80
#